data_AF-A0A7V3W1P5-F1
#
_entry.id   AF-A0A7V3W1P5-F1
#
_cell.length_a   1.000
_cell.length_b   1.000
_cell.length_c   1.000
_cell.angle_alpha   90.00
_cell.angle_beta   90.00
_cell.angle_gamma   90.00
#
_symmetry.space_group_name_H-M   'P 1'
#
loop_
_entity.id
_entity.type
_entity.pdbx_description
1 polymer ?
#
loop_
_entity_poly.entity_id
_entity_poly.type
_entity_poly.pdbx_seq_one_letter_code
_entity_poly.pdbx_strand_id
1 'polypeptide(L)'
;MFELPRSPCSGTGRVREMESEVTRRWFLKAFGGVALMLGVPAWGRPQGNGGEKSYNWEDFSYVYLIDVGRCIGCGMCVQACKRENMVPDGFFRTWIER
;
A
#
# COMPACT_ATOMS: atom_id res chain seq x y z
N MET A 1 -3.12 14.40 -17.91
CA MET A 1 -2.40 14.06 -16.67
C MET A 1 -3.11 12.86 -16.07
N PHE A 2 -2.73 11.64 -16.48
CA PHE A 2 -3.44 10.42 -16.11
C PHE A 2 -2.83 9.88 -14.81
N GLU A 3 -3.47 10.15 -13.67
CA GLU A 3 -3.20 9.41 -12.45
C GLU A 3 -3.70 7.98 -12.66
N LEU A 4 -2.78 7.02 -12.65
CA LEU A 4 -3.14 5.61 -12.58
C LEU A 4 -3.14 5.19 -11.11
N PRO A 5 -4.29 5.01 -10.46
CA PRO A 5 -4.38 4.17 -9.28
C PRO A 5 -4.36 2.71 -9.76
N ARG A 6 -3.18 2.08 -9.71
CA ARG A 6 -3.04 0.62 -9.82
C ARG A 6 -1.96 0.25 -8.81
N SER A 7 -2.21 -0.56 -7.78
CA SER A 7 -2.82 -1.89 -7.82
C SER A 7 -3.09 -2.40 -6.39
N PRO A 8 -3.88 -3.48 -6.25
CA PRO A 8 -3.27 -4.67 -5.67
C PRO A 8 -3.46 -5.85 -6.62
N CYS A 9 -2.37 -6.29 -7.23
CA CYS A 9 -2.31 -7.62 -7.85
C CYS A 9 -2.33 -8.63 -6.71
N SER A 10 -3.53 -9.04 -6.30
CA SER A 10 -3.77 -10.14 -5.38
C SER A 10 -3.39 -11.46 -6.06
N GLY A 11 -2.11 -11.79 -6.01
CA GLY A 11 -1.57 -13.09 -6.40
C GLY A 11 -1.22 -13.90 -5.16
N THR A 12 -2.09 -14.86 -4.83
CA THR A 12 -1.82 -16.09 -4.07
C THR A 12 -1.42 -16.00 -2.58
N GLY A 13 -2.40 -16.36 -1.73
CA GLY A 13 -2.26 -17.56 -0.88
C GLY A 13 -1.97 -17.38 0.61
N ARG A 14 -3.01 -17.10 1.41
CA ARG A 14 -3.27 -17.81 2.69
C ARG A 14 -4.68 -17.46 3.20
N VAL A 15 -5.63 -18.38 3.05
CA VAL A 15 -6.87 -18.33 3.85
C VAL A 15 -6.43 -18.58 5.30
N ARG A 16 -6.51 -17.56 6.15
CA ARG A 16 -6.55 -17.79 7.59
C ARG A 16 -8.01 -17.80 7.98
N GLU A 17 -8.53 -19.01 8.13
CA GLU A 17 -9.75 -19.30 8.89
C GLU A 17 -9.68 -18.51 10.20
N MET A 18 -10.67 -17.67 10.48
CA MET A 18 -10.76 -16.95 11.74
C MET A 18 -12.04 -17.40 12.43
N GLU A 19 -11.97 -18.53 13.13
CA GLU A 19 -12.96 -18.85 14.16
C GLU A 19 -12.75 -17.84 15.30
N SER A 20 -13.64 -16.85 15.42
CA SER A 20 -13.63 -15.94 16.56
C SER A 20 -14.77 -16.28 17.49
N GLU A 21 -14.40 -16.90 18.61
CA GLU A 21 -15.27 -17.20 19.74
C GLU A 21 -16.07 -15.98 20.19
N VAL A 22 -17.34 -16.20 20.56
CA VAL A 22 -18.24 -15.18 21.11
C VAL A 22 -17.63 -14.64 22.41
N THR A 23 -16.88 -13.54 22.28
CA THR A 23 -15.94 -13.07 23.29
C THR A 23 -16.66 -12.25 24.36
N ARG A 24 -16.33 -12.53 25.62
CA ARG A 24 -16.80 -11.95 26.91
C ARG A 24 -16.87 -10.40 26.99
N ARG A 25 -16.37 -9.68 25.97
CA ARG A 25 -16.51 -8.23 25.78
C ARG A 25 -17.95 -7.79 25.47
N TRP A 26 -18.76 -8.65 24.84
CA TRP A 26 -20.16 -8.32 24.54
C TRP A 26 -20.99 -8.15 25.81
N PHE A 27 -20.78 -9.01 26.82
CA PHE A 27 -21.45 -8.94 28.12
C PHE A 27 -21.15 -7.62 28.87
N LEU A 28 -19.91 -7.15 28.85
CA LEU A 28 -19.53 -5.89 29.51
C LEU A 28 -20.14 -4.66 28.81
N LYS A 29 -20.35 -4.71 27.50
CA LYS A 29 -21.03 -3.65 26.73
C LYS A 29 -22.54 -3.62 26.97
N ALA A 30 -23.17 -4.79 27.09
CA ALA A 30 -24.61 -4.90 27.31
C ALA A 30 -25.02 -4.39 28.71
N PHE A 31 -24.23 -4.68 29.75
CA PHE A 31 -24.51 -4.23 31.11
C PHE A 31 -23.95 -2.83 31.43
N GLY A 32 -22.82 -2.43 30.82
CA GLY A 32 -22.23 -1.10 31.03
C GLY A 32 -23.03 0.06 30.38
N GLY A 33 -23.88 -0.24 29.38
CA GLY A 33 -24.68 0.77 28.68
C GLY A 33 -25.77 1.44 29.52
N VAL A 34 -26.24 0.78 30.59
CA VAL A 34 -27.29 1.32 31.47
C VAL A 34 -26.77 2.48 32.33
N ALA A 35 -25.48 2.50 32.67
CA ALA A 35 -24.85 3.58 33.45
C ALA A 35 -24.60 4.87 32.65
N LEU A 36 -24.63 4.80 31.31
CA LEU A 36 -24.35 5.93 30.41
C LEU A 36 -25.60 6.77 30.07
N MET A 37 -26.81 6.30 30.41
CA MET A 37 -28.07 6.98 30.10
C MET A 37 -28.46 8.10 31.09
N LEU A 38 -27.73 8.27 32.19
CA LEU A 38 -28.00 9.32 33.20
C LEU A 38 -26.85 10.34 33.32
N GLY A 39 -26.45 10.92 32.18
CA GLY A 39 -25.87 12.27 32.12
C GLY A 39 -24.36 12.38 31.92
N VAL A 40 -23.96 12.70 30.69
CA VAL A 40 -22.73 13.47 30.40
C VAL A 40 -22.99 14.39 29.18
N PRO A 41 -22.82 15.72 29.28
CA PRO A 41 -22.89 16.61 28.13
C PRO A 41 -21.61 16.47 27.28
N ALA A 42 -21.69 16.80 25.99
CA ALA A 42 -20.57 17.01 25.05
C ALA A 42 -19.95 15.80 24.30
N TRP A 43 -20.60 14.63 24.22
CA TRP A 43 -20.16 13.52 23.33
C TRP A 43 -20.78 13.58 21.92
N GLY A 44 -21.22 14.75 21.46
CA GLY A 44 -21.86 14.97 20.17
C GLY A 44 -20.92 15.37 19.03
N ARG A 45 -19.60 15.23 19.17
CA ARG A 45 -18.66 15.48 18.07
C ARG A 45 -18.26 14.15 17.43
N PRO A 46 -18.79 13.79 16.24
CA PRO A 46 -18.12 12.78 15.43
C PRO A 46 -16.74 13.32 15.08
N GLN A 47 -15.71 12.80 15.73
CA GLN A 47 -14.35 12.94 15.23
C GLN A 47 -14.32 12.17 13.93
N GLY A 48 -14.51 12.89 12.81
CA GLY A 48 -14.17 12.36 11.51
C GLY A 48 -12.70 12.00 11.59
N ASN A 49 -12.38 10.71 11.51
CA ASN A 49 -11.01 10.23 11.38
C ASN A 49 -10.49 10.67 10.01
N GLY A 50 -10.19 11.96 9.88
CA GLY A 50 -9.36 12.51 8.82
C GLY A 50 -7.90 12.15 9.09
N GLY A 51 -7.65 10.86 9.29
CA GLY A 51 -6.31 10.33 9.40
C GLY A 51 -5.60 10.57 8.08
N GLU A 52 -4.65 11.49 8.09
CA GLU A 52 -3.62 11.58 7.07
C GLU A 52 -3.10 10.17 6.79
N LYS A 53 -3.29 9.68 5.56
CA LYS A 53 -2.75 8.38 5.18
C LYS A 53 -1.24 8.57 5.02
N SER A 54 -0.50 8.33 6.10
CA SER A 54 0.96 8.29 6.04
C SER A 54 1.34 7.12 5.14
N TYR A 55 2.00 7.42 4.03
CA TYR A 55 2.46 6.40 3.09
C TYR A 55 3.71 5.74 3.66
N ASN A 56 3.59 4.50 4.15
CA ASN A 56 4.76 3.72 4.55
C ASN A 56 5.29 2.96 3.32
N TRP A 57 6.53 3.26 2.93
CA TRP A 57 7.20 2.66 1.78
C TRP A 57 7.62 1.21 2.03
N GLU A 58 7.63 0.78 3.29
CA GLU A 58 8.00 -0.58 3.75
C GLU A 58 6.88 -1.60 3.51
N ASP A 59 5.64 -1.14 3.31
CA ASP A 59 4.48 -2.01 3.10
C ASP A 59 4.41 -2.57 1.67
N PHE A 60 5.23 -2.05 0.75
CA PHE A 60 5.20 -2.39 -0.67
C PHE A 60 6.51 -3.00 -1.15
N SER A 61 6.41 -4.12 -1.87
CA SER A 61 7.52 -4.70 -2.63
C SER A 61 7.51 -4.14 -4.05
N TYR A 62 8.55 -3.42 -4.43
CA TYR A 62 8.71 -2.90 -5.79
C TYR A 62 9.43 -3.90 -6.68
N VAL A 63 8.91 -4.08 -7.89
CA VAL A 63 9.52 -4.92 -8.92
C VAL A 63 9.50 -4.21 -10.26
N TYR A 64 10.51 -4.50 -11.08
CA TYR A 64 10.63 -4.03 -12.46
C TYR A 64 10.63 -5.25 -13.39
N LEU A 65 9.71 -5.29 -14.36
CA LEU A 65 9.51 -6.42 -15.25
C LEU A 65 9.81 -6.03 -16.69
N ILE A 66 10.58 -6.86 -17.40
CA ILE A 66 10.91 -6.68 -18.81
C ILE A 66 10.50 -7.95 -19.56
N ASP A 67 9.70 -7.81 -20.62
CA ASP A 67 9.39 -8.89 -21.54
C ASP A 67 10.54 -9.07 -22.55
N VAL A 68 11.33 -10.13 -22.38
CA VAL A 68 12.48 -10.45 -23.23
C VAL A 68 12.08 -10.93 -24.64
N GLY A 69 10.87 -11.45 -24.83
CA GLY A 69 10.38 -11.85 -26.15
C GLY A 69 10.01 -10.66 -27.04
N ARG A 70 9.65 -9.53 -26.42
CA ARG A 70 9.38 -8.25 -27.11
C ARG A 70 10.60 -7.31 -27.13
N CYS A 71 11.58 -7.53 -26.26
CA CYS A 71 12.76 -6.70 -26.19
C CYS A 71 13.63 -6.89 -27.44
N ILE A 72 13.72 -5.85 -28.27
CA ILE A 72 14.57 -5.88 -29.47
C ILE A 72 16.03 -5.50 -29.20
N GLY A 73 16.39 -5.15 -27.96
CA GLY A 73 17.75 -4.77 -27.58
C GLY A 73 18.19 -3.36 -28.04
N CYS A 74 17.28 -2.40 -28.19
CA CYS A 74 17.61 -1.07 -28.72
C CYS A 74 18.38 -0.14 -27.77
N GLY A 75 18.49 -0.47 -26.48
CA GLY A 75 19.23 0.34 -25.50
C GLY A 75 18.55 1.64 -25.07
N MET A 76 17.32 1.91 -25.50
CA MET A 76 16.61 3.15 -25.18
C MET A 76 16.36 3.32 -23.67
N CYS A 77 16.08 2.24 -22.94
CA CYS A 77 15.93 2.29 -21.48
C CYS A 77 17.24 2.65 -20.77
N VAL A 78 18.41 2.25 -21.29
CA VAL A 78 19.72 2.64 -20.75
C VAL A 78 19.98 4.13 -20.99
N GLN A 79 19.69 4.63 -22.19
CA GLN A 79 19.81 6.07 -22.49
C GLN A 79 18.85 6.93 -21.65
N ALA A 80 17.61 6.47 -21.48
CA ALA A 80 16.64 7.14 -20.63
C ALA A 80 17.13 7.22 -19.18
N CYS A 81 17.57 6.09 -18.61
CA CYS A 81 18.12 6.06 -17.26
C CYS A 81 19.30 7.02 -17.07
N LYS A 82 20.24 7.06 -18.03
CA LYS A 82 21.39 7.96 -18.01
C LYS A 82 20.97 9.44 -18.01
N ARG A 83 20.02 9.81 -18.88
CA ARG A 83 19.52 11.19 -19.00
C ARG A 83 18.79 11.63 -17.73
N GLU A 84 17.88 10.79 -17.23
CA GLU A 84 17.04 11.11 -16.07
C GLU A 84 17.88 11.29 -14.79
N ASN A 85 18.94 10.49 -14.64
CA ASN A 85 19.77 10.46 -13.45
C ASN A 85 21.10 11.21 -13.61
N MET A 86 21.27 11.96 -14.71
CA MET A 86 22.50 12.71 -15.01
C MET A 86 23.77 11.86 -14.80
N VAL A 87 23.77 10.63 -15.30
CA VAL A 87 24.89 9.70 -15.08
C VAL A 87 26.12 10.20 -15.85
N PRO A 88 27.30 10.28 -15.23
CA PRO A 88 28.52 10.73 -15.90
C PRO A 88 28.90 9.85 -17.09
N ASP A 89 29.72 10.41 -17.99
CA ASP A 89 30.25 9.65 -19.11
C ASP A 89 31.19 8.53 -18.66
N GLY A 90 31.17 7.42 -19.40
CA GLY A 90 31.87 6.18 -19.03
C GLY A 90 31.15 5.29 -18.00
N PHE A 91 30.07 5.77 -17.36
CA PHE A 91 29.31 5.01 -16.38
C PHE A 91 27.89 4.67 -16.85
N PHE A 92 27.35 3.57 -16.34
CA PHE A 92 26.00 3.10 -16.61
C PHE A 92 25.43 2.39 -15.38
N ARG A 93 24.12 2.57 -15.12
CA ARG A 93 23.39 1.89 -14.03
C ARG A 93 22.73 0.59 -14.50
N THR A 94 22.60 0.41 -15.80
CA THR A 94 21.95 -0.70 -16.49
C THR A 94 22.60 -0.86 -17.86
N TRP A 95 22.63 -2.07 -18.41
CA TRP A 95 23.13 -2.38 -19.74
C TRP A 95 22.25 -3.44 -20.43
N ILE A 96 22.37 -3.56 -21.75
CA ILE A 96 21.67 -4.56 -22.57
C ILE A 96 22.68 -5.22 -23.50
N GLU A 97 22.62 -6.55 -23.54
CA GLU A 97 23.38 -7.39 -24.45
C GLU A 97 22.45 -7.92 -25.55
N ARG A 98 23.02 -8.21 -26.71
CA ARG A 98 22.34 -8.87 -27.82
C ARG A 98 23.00 -10.21 -28.11
#